data_AF-A0A9Q1KDN4-F1
#
_entry.id   AF-A0A9Q1KDN4-F1
#
_cell.length_a   1.000
_cell.length_b   1.000
_cell.length_c   1.000
_cell.angle_alpha   90.00
_cell.angle_beta   90.00
_cell.angle_gamma   90.00
#
_symmetry.space_group_name_H-M   'P 1'
#
loop_
_entity.id
_entity.type
_entity.pdbx_description
1 polymer ?
#
loop_
_entity_poly.entity_id
_entity_poly.type
_entity_poly.pdbx_seq_one_letter_code
_entity_poly.pdbx_strand_id
1 'polypeptide(L)'
;MQGSQEVKEEQELKIDYFADEIGVLSPNQMQVDELYAGENLEINSMRKSLSCEDGKVGYLSASIRSVADARVGDTITSYNRKADEPLPGYQEATPMVFCGLFPVDAEQFPELRDALEKLQLNDAALKFEPETSSAMGFGFRCGFLGLLHMEIIQERLEREYNLTLITTAPSVVYQVNCSDGEVVQCSNPSLLPEPVKRKSIEEPYVKIEMLTPKDYIGPLMELARDRRGEFKEMKYITEDRVSIIYETPLAEVAIYDTVAQLLSAF
;
A
#
# COMPACT_ATOMS: atom_id res chain seq x y z
N MET A 1 -21.47 16.60 37.73
CA MET A 1 -20.02 16.64 37.44
C MET A 1 -19.80 15.79 36.20
N GLN A 2 -19.99 16.40 35.03
CA GLN A 2 -19.71 15.81 33.72
C GLN A 2 -18.24 16.13 33.43
N GLY A 3 -17.42 15.08 33.32
CA GLY A 3 -16.04 15.19 32.86
C GLY A 3 -16.04 15.16 31.35
N SER A 4 -15.74 16.29 30.74
CA SER A 4 -15.55 16.47 29.31
C SER A 4 -14.37 15.61 28.83
N GLN A 5 -14.62 14.76 27.83
CA GLN A 5 -13.58 14.07 27.08
C GLN A 5 -12.84 15.12 26.23
N GLU A 6 -11.56 15.34 26.53
CA GLU A 6 -10.63 16.04 25.64
C GLU A 6 -10.37 15.15 24.43
N VAL A 7 -11.04 15.45 23.32
CA VAL A 7 -10.67 14.96 21.99
C VAL A 7 -9.39 15.70 21.62
N LYS A 8 -8.26 14.99 21.60
CA LYS A 8 -7.02 15.49 20.99
C LYS A 8 -7.27 15.64 19.49
N GLU A 9 -7.53 16.85 19.04
CA GLU A 9 -7.43 17.21 17.63
C GLU A 9 -6.01 16.90 17.15
N GLU A 10 -5.88 15.96 16.22
CA GLU A 10 -4.68 15.81 15.42
C GLU A 10 -4.47 17.12 14.67
N GLN A 11 -3.44 17.87 15.07
CA GLN A 11 -3.03 19.09 14.38
C GLN A 11 -2.54 18.72 12.98
N GLU A 12 -3.42 18.91 12.00
CA GLU A 12 -3.12 18.83 10.58
C GLU A 12 -2.02 19.86 10.28
N LEU A 13 -0.80 19.38 10.01
CA LEU A 13 0.36 20.20 9.71
C LEU A 13 0.14 20.93 8.38
N LYS A 14 -0.27 22.20 8.45
CA LYS A 14 -0.42 23.07 7.27
C LYS A 14 0.95 23.58 6.85
N ILE A 15 1.46 23.07 5.73
CA ILE A 15 2.76 23.46 5.18
C ILE A 15 2.54 24.40 3.99
N ASP A 16 3.20 25.55 4.01
CA ASP A 16 3.10 26.56 2.96
C ASP A 16 4.30 26.43 1.99
N TYR A 17 4.02 26.32 0.68
CA TYR A 17 5.05 26.28 -0.37
C TYR A 17 4.87 27.41 -1.37
N PHE A 18 5.98 27.89 -1.93
CA PHE A 18 5.97 28.74 -3.12
C PHE A 18 6.00 27.85 -4.36
N ALA A 19 5.02 28.05 -5.24
CA ALA A 19 4.96 27.37 -6.53
C ALA A 19 5.93 28.04 -7.50
N ASP A 20 6.86 27.25 -8.04
CA ASP A 20 7.86 27.69 -9.01
C ASP A 20 7.31 27.56 -10.45
N GLU A 21 6.56 26.49 -10.73
CA GLU A 21 5.96 26.24 -12.05
C GLU A 21 4.60 25.50 -11.93
N ILE A 22 3.63 25.86 -12.78
CA ILE A 22 2.35 25.14 -12.91
C ILE A 22 2.15 24.74 -14.37
N GLY A 23 2.11 23.44 -14.64
CA GLY A 23 1.87 22.88 -15.97
C GLY A 23 0.49 22.23 -16.09
N VAL A 24 -0.19 22.42 -17.22
CA VAL A 24 -1.50 21.80 -17.50
C VAL A 24 -1.34 20.79 -18.64
N LEU A 25 -1.74 19.54 -18.39
CA LEU A 25 -1.83 18.49 -19.40
C LEU A 25 -3.07 18.75 -20.27
N SER A 26 -2.83 19.01 -21.55
CA SER A 26 -3.90 19.16 -22.55
C SER A 26 -4.04 17.85 -23.33
N PRO A 27 -5.26 17.33 -23.56
CA PRO A 27 -5.49 16.12 -24.34
C PRO A 27 -5.19 16.30 -25.84
N ASN A 28 -4.95 17.53 -26.31
CA ASN A 28 -4.52 17.75 -27.69
C ASN A 28 -3.03 17.43 -27.82
N GLN A 29 -2.73 16.37 -28.56
CA GLN A 29 -1.38 15.97 -28.95
C GLN A 29 -0.73 17.12 -29.73
N MET A 30 0.21 17.82 -29.10
CA MET A 30 0.98 18.87 -29.76
C MET A 30 2.22 18.22 -30.37
N GLN A 31 2.34 18.29 -31.69
CA GLN A 31 3.52 17.80 -32.39
C GLN A 31 4.70 18.68 -31.97
N VAL A 32 5.62 18.10 -31.19
CA VAL A 32 6.88 18.73 -30.79
C VAL A 32 8.00 18.13 -31.63
N ASP A 33 8.84 18.99 -32.19
CA ASP A 33 9.92 18.59 -33.09
C ASP A 33 11.01 17.78 -32.38
N GLU A 34 11.18 17.95 -31.06
CA GLU A 34 12.14 17.18 -30.24
C GLU A 34 11.59 16.92 -28.81
N LEU A 35 11.87 15.74 -28.27
CA LEU A 35 11.61 15.37 -26.88
C LEU A 35 12.87 15.64 -26.05
N TYR A 36 12.83 16.64 -25.16
CA TYR A 36 13.95 16.95 -24.27
C TYR A 36 13.79 16.26 -22.91
N ALA A 37 14.80 15.49 -22.51
CA ALA A 37 14.99 15.01 -21.15
C ALA A 37 16.23 15.72 -20.56
N GLY A 38 16.02 16.76 -19.76
CA GLY A 38 17.12 17.50 -19.13
C GLY A 38 16.67 18.70 -18.29
N GLU A 39 17.31 18.86 -17.13
CA GLU A 39 17.04 19.75 -15.98
C GLU A 39 17.00 21.28 -16.23
N ASN A 40 16.94 21.75 -17.46
CA ASN A 40 16.75 23.18 -17.73
C ASN A 40 15.94 23.35 -19.01
N LEU A 41 14.61 23.16 -18.90
CA LEU A 41 13.72 23.72 -19.90
C LEU A 41 13.59 25.23 -19.64
N GLU A 42 14.41 26.03 -20.34
CA GLU A 42 13.93 27.34 -20.76
C GLU A 42 12.77 27.11 -21.75
N ILE A 43 11.56 26.87 -21.23
CA ILE A 43 10.30 26.97 -21.98
C ILE A 43 10.04 28.45 -22.26
N ASN A 44 10.90 29.09 -23.05
CA ASN A 44 10.84 30.53 -23.30
C ASN A 44 9.69 30.93 -24.26
N SER A 45 8.73 30.03 -24.51
CA SER A 45 7.50 30.32 -25.26
C SER A 45 6.20 29.85 -24.56
N MET A 46 6.27 29.28 -23.35
CA MET A 46 5.08 29.07 -22.52
C MET A 46 5.32 29.57 -21.09
N ARG A 47 5.39 30.89 -20.93
CA ARG A 47 4.81 31.52 -19.73
C ARG A 47 3.29 31.31 -19.78
N LYS A 48 2.84 30.06 -19.61
CA LYS A 48 1.42 29.73 -19.59
C LYS A 48 0.88 30.14 -18.24
N SER A 49 0.07 31.20 -18.29
CA SER A 49 -0.89 31.65 -17.28
C SER A 49 -1.14 30.67 -16.12
N LEU A 50 -0.87 31.13 -14.89
CA LEU A 50 -1.30 30.51 -13.63
C LEU A 50 -2.83 30.54 -13.50
N SER A 51 -3.53 29.75 -14.30
CA SER A 51 -4.96 29.52 -14.15
C SER A 51 -5.23 28.04 -14.35
N CYS A 52 -5.19 27.29 -13.25
CA CYS A 52 -5.83 25.99 -13.20
C CYS A 52 -7.34 26.27 -13.18
N GLU A 53 -7.96 26.25 -14.36
CA GLU A 53 -9.41 26.28 -14.49
C GLU A 53 -9.98 24.94 -14.01
N ASP A 54 -11.20 24.96 -13.46
CA ASP A 54 -11.87 23.79 -12.90
C ASP A 54 -11.85 22.59 -13.88
N GLY A 55 -11.39 21.43 -13.39
CA GLY A 55 -11.44 20.16 -14.11
C GLY A 55 -10.26 19.83 -15.03
N LYS A 56 -9.15 20.61 -15.00
CA LYS A 56 -7.93 20.28 -15.76
C LYS A 56 -6.96 19.40 -14.96
N VAL A 57 -6.27 18.49 -15.64
CA VAL A 57 -5.20 17.65 -15.08
C VAL A 57 -3.86 18.32 -15.41
N GLY A 58 -2.90 18.28 -14.50
CA GLY A 58 -1.62 18.98 -14.64
C GLY A 58 -0.58 18.52 -13.62
N TYR A 59 0.54 19.23 -13.56
CA TYR A 59 1.56 19.09 -12.52
C TYR A 59 1.86 20.45 -11.88
N LEU A 60 2.25 20.42 -10.62
CA LEU A 60 2.70 21.58 -9.86
C LEU A 60 4.14 21.31 -9.43
N SER A 61 5.06 22.16 -9.84
CA SER A 61 6.41 22.19 -9.28
C SER A 61 6.47 23.30 -8.25
N ALA A 62 6.72 22.92 -7.01
CA ALA A 62 7.01 23.81 -5.91
C ALA A 62 8.27 23.27 -5.23
N SER A 63 8.94 24.10 -4.44
CA SER A 63 10.14 23.74 -3.66
C SER A 63 9.87 22.72 -2.52
N ILE A 64 9.11 21.67 -2.80
CA ILE A 64 8.75 20.55 -1.95
C ILE A 64 9.94 19.60 -1.94
N ARG A 65 10.56 19.46 -0.76
CA ARG A 65 11.78 18.63 -0.59
C ARG A 65 11.49 17.19 -0.19
N SER A 66 10.32 16.95 0.40
CA SER A 66 9.92 15.64 0.91
C SER A 66 8.64 15.20 0.23
N VAL A 67 8.64 13.97 -0.31
CA VAL A 67 7.46 13.34 -0.91
C VAL A 67 6.35 13.14 0.12
N ALA A 68 6.71 13.02 1.41
CA ALA A 68 5.75 12.90 2.50
C ALA A 68 4.87 14.16 2.71
N ASP A 69 5.32 15.31 2.18
CA ASP A 69 4.60 16.59 2.27
C ASP A 69 3.60 16.79 1.11
N ALA A 70 3.69 15.95 0.08
CA ALA A 70 2.80 15.97 -1.09
C ALA A 70 2.20 14.58 -1.29
N ARG A 71 1.31 14.18 -0.38
CA ARG A 71 0.72 12.85 -0.41
C ARG A 71 -0.31 12.77 -1.54
N VAL A 72 -0.46 11.58 -2.10
CA VAL A 72 -1.51 11.32 -3.08
C VAL A 72 -2.86 11.64 -2.41
N GLY A 73 -3.74 12.35 -3.11
CA GLY A 73 -5.08 12.67 -2.59
C GLY A 73 -5.17 13.86 -1.62
N ASP A 74 -4.05 14.52 -1.31
CA ASP A 74 -4.08 15.81 -0.60
C ASP A 74 -4.71 16.91 -1.48
N THR A 75 -5.31 17.91 -0.80
CA THR A 75 -5.91 19.06 -1.47
C THR A 75 -4.99 20.28 -1.40
N ILE A 76 -4.46 20.68 -2.55
CA ILE A 76 -3.65 21.90 -2.67
C ILE A 76 -4.58 23.09 -2.92
N THR A 77 -4.47 24.12 -2.08
CA THR A 77 -5.27 25.35 -2.20
C THR A 77 -4.39 26.59 -2.22
N SER A 78 -4.93 27.73 -2.68
CA SER A 78 -4.19 28.98 -2.73
C SER A 78 -4.01 29.56 -1.32
N TYR A 79 -2.83 30.08 -1.01
CA TYR A 79 -2.56 30.72 0.29
C TYR A 79 -3.50 31.90 0.59
N ASN A 80 -3.75 32.74 -0.42
CA ASN A 80 -4.58 33.95 -0.30
C ASN A 80 -6.08 33.65 -0.31
N ARG A 81 -6.48 32.50 -0.88
CA ARG A 81 -7.87 32.08 -1.00
C ARG A 81 -7.94 30.58 -0.72
N LYS A 82 -7.85 30.26 0.58
CA LYS A 82 -7.93 28.88 1.06
C LYS A 82 -9.33 28.33 0.83
N ALA A 83 -9.42 27.07 0.45
CA ALA A 83 -10.67 26.33 0.48
C ALA A 83 -11.12 26.14 1.94
N ASP A 84 -12.42 26.17 2.18
CA ASP A 84 -12.98 26.02 3.53
C ASP A 84 -12.80 24.60 4.07
N GLU A 85 -12.85 23.59 3.19
CA GLU A 85 -12.70 22.18 3.52
C GLU A 85 -11.82 21.47 2.48
N PRO A 86 -10.96 20.51 2.89
CA PRO A 86 -10.25 19.63 1.96
C PRO A 86 -11.23 18.72 1.23
N LEU A 87 -10.85 18.24 0.05
CA LEU A 87 -11.67 17.29 -0.69
C LEU A 87 -11.74 15.96 0.08
N PRO A 88 -12.93 15.39 0.27
CA PRO A 88 -13.07 14.09 0.90
C PRO A 88 -12.62 12.99 -0.06
N GLY A 89 -12.03 11.91 0.47
CA GLY A 89 -11.95 10.64 -0.25
C GLY A 89 -10.60 9.95 -0.29
N TYR A 90 -9.51 10.62 0.10
CA TYR A 90 -8.24 9.91 0.24
C TYR A 90 -8.10 9.29 1.62
N GLN A 91 -7.80 8.00 1.66
CA GLN A 91 -7.38 7.29 2.87
C GLN A 91 -5.93 6.88 2.67
N GLU A 92 -5.08 7.12 3.68
CA GLU A 92 -3.69 6.68 3.63
C GLU A 92 -3.64 5.17 3.40
N ALA A 93 -2.77 4.75 2.48
CA ALA A 93 -2.67 3.36 2.10
C ALA A 93 -2.08 2.55 3.27
N THR A 94 -2.93 1.87 4.03
CA THR A 94 -2.50 1.05 5.17
C THR A 94 -1.95 -0.29 4.68
N PRO A 95 -0.75 -0.70 5.11
CA PRO A 95 -0.20 -2.00 4.74
C PRO A 95 -1.05 -3.14 5.33
N MET A 96 -1.42 -4.09 4.47
CA MET A 96 -2.27 -5.23 4.83
C MET A 96 -1.46 -6.52 5.08
N VAL A 97 -0.28 -6.61 4.46
CA VAL A 97 0.60 -7.79 4.53
C VAL A 97 1.97 -7.35 5.01
N PHE A 98 2.54 -8.10 5.95
CA PHE A 98 3.86 -7.85 6.51
C PHE A 98 4.78 -9.05 6.31
N CYS A 99 6.01 -8.81 5.88
CA CYS A 99 7.06 -9.82 5.82
C CYS A 99 8.37 -9.26 6.39
N GLY A 100 9.24 -10.15 6.89
CA GLY A 100 10.61 -9.80 7.23
C GLY A 100 11.51 -9.97 6.02
N LEU A 101 12.29 -8.94 5.71
CA LEU A 101 13.35 -8.94 4.69
C LEU A 101 14.71 -8.96 5.40
N PHE A 102 15.50 -10.00 5.15
CA PHE A 102 16.82 -10.17 5.75
C PHE A 102 17.86 -10.33 4.63
N PRO A 103 18.99 -9.61 4.67
CA PRO A 103 20.07 -9.84 3.72
C PRO A 103 20.76 -11.19 4.03
N VAL A 104 21.20 -11.90 2.99
CA VAL A 104 22.00 -13.12 3.16
C VAL A 104 23.35 -12.77 3.81
N ASP A 105 23.96 -11.67 3.36
CA ASP A 105 25.21 -11.15 3.91
C ASP A 105 24.91 -10.01 4.90
N ALA A 106 25.30 -10.20 6.16
CA ALA A 106 25.05 -9.21 7.22
C ALA A 106 25.73 -7.84 6.94
N GLU A 107 26.78 -7.82 6.11
CA GLU A 107 27.45 -6.59 5.68
C GLU A 107 26.55 -5.72 4.77
N GLN A 108 25.56 -6.31 4.10
CA GLN A 108 24.61 -5.61 3.23
C GLN A 108 23.44 -4.97 3.98
N PHE A 109 23.38 -5.08 5.32
CA PHE A 109 22.31 -4.46 6.10
C PHE A 109 22.19 -2.93 5.89
N PRO A 110 23.29 -2.14 5.86
CA PRO A 110 23.21 -0.72 5.55
C PRO A 110 22.74 -0.45 4.11
N GLU A 111 23.18 -1.27 3.15
CA GLU A 111 22.77 -1.15 1.74
C GLU A 111 21.27 -1.42 1.56
N LEU A 112 20.74 -2.43 2.27
CA LEU A 112 19.32 -2.73 2.30
C LEU A 112 18.51 -1.56 2.87
N ARG A 113 18.99 -0.94 3.95
CA ARG A 113 18.35 0.24 4.53
C ARG A 113 18.29 1.39 3.53
N ASP A 114 19.43 1.72 2.91
CA ASP A 114 19.52 2.81 1.94
C ASP A 114 18.64 2.55 0.71
N ALA A 115 18.54 1.29 0.26
CA ALA A 115 17.67 0.89 -0.83
C ALA A 115 16.19 1.04 -0.46
N LEU A 116 15.78 0.61 0.74
CA LEU A 116 14.41 0.77 1.24
C LEU A 116 14.03 2.26 1.42
N GLU A 117 14.93 3.10 1.94
CA GLU A 117 14.72 4.54 2.06
C GLU A 117 14.52 5.20 0.67
N LYS A 118 15.32 4.82 -0.33
CA LYS A 118 15.15 5.29 -1.72
C LYS A 118 13.85 4.79 -2.37
N LEU A 119 13.44 3.55 -2.09
CA LEU A 119 12.18 3.01 -2.60
C LEU A 119 10.97 3.71 -1.97
N GLN A 120 11.03 4.00 -0.66
CA GLN A 120 9.97 4.71 0.05
C GLN A 120 9.70 6.13 -0.48
N LEU A 121 10.70 6.78 -1.09
CA LEU A 121 10.49 8.06 -1.79
C LEU A 121 9.55 7.93 -2.99
N ASN A 122 9.55 6.78 -3.66
CA ASN A 122 8.70 6.52 -4.82
C ASN A 122 7.39 5.82 -4.43
N ASP A 123 7.41 5.05 -3.33
CA ASP A 123 6.27 4.27 -2.85
C ASP A 123 5.87 4.66 -1.42
N ALA A 124 4.84 5.48 -1.31
CA ALA A 124 4.32 5.94 -0.03
C ALA A 124 3.64 4.83 0.81
N ALA A 125 3.28 3.70 0.18
CA ALA A 125 2.62 2.58 0.88
C ALA A 125 3.62 1.64 1.56
N LEU A 126 4.90 1.68 1.15
CA LEU A 126 5.96 0.91 1.79
C LEU A 126 6.29 1.50 3.17
N LYS A 127 5.98 0.73 4.22
CA LYS A 127 6.42 1.02 5.60
C LYS A 127 7.42 -0.04 6.01
N PHE A 128 8.49 0.34 6.71
CA PHE A 128 9.45 -0.63 7.22
C PHE A 128 9.97 -0.23 8.60
N GLU A 129 10.26 -1.23 9.42
CA GLU A 129 10.81 -1.08 10.76
C GLU A 129 11.97 -2.06 10.96
N PRO A 130 13.05 -1.66 11.65
CA PRO A 130 14.16 -2.58 11.91
C PRO A 130 13.69 -3.74 12.79
N GLU A 131 14.04 -4.96 12.40
CA GLU A 131 13.70 -6.18 13.13
C GLU A 131 14.94 -7.07 13.30
N THR A 132 15.08 -7.67 14.47
CA THR A 132 16.14 -8.65 14.76
C THR A 132 15.54 -10.04 14.89
N SER A 133 15.98 -10.95 14.03
CA SER A 133 15.63 -12.36 14.08
C SER A 133 16.74 -13.17 14.74
N SER A 134 16.37 -14.13 15.59
CA SER A 134 17.33 -15.06 16.19
C SER A 134 18.01 -15.99 15.18
N ALA A 135 17.35 -16.24 14.03
CA ALA A 135 17.84 -17.15 13.00
C ALA A 135 18.50 -16.41 11.83
N MET A 136 17.94 -15.26 11.43
CA MET A 136 18.34 -14.53 10.21
C MET A 136 19.16 -13.27 10.52
N GLY A 137 19.36 -12.93 11.80
CA GLY A 137 20.12 -11.75 12.20
C GLY A 137 19.34 -10.45 12.02
N PHE A 138 20.02 -9.39 11.56
CA PHE A 138 19.45 -8.05 11.40
C PHE A 138 18.74 -7.92 10.06
N GLY A 139 17.51 -7.42 10.07
CA GLY A 139 16.74 -7.15 8.86
C GLY A 139 15.68 -6.09 9.10
N PHE A 140 14.69 -6.07 8.20
CA PHE A 140 13.59 -5.11 8.25
C PHE A 140 12.25 -5.83 8.13
N ARG A 141 11.34 -5.48 9.03
CA ARG A 141 9.93 -5.81 8.90
C ARG A 141 9.30 -4.81 7.94
N CYS A 142 8.87 -5.28 6.78
CA CYS A 142 8.27 -4.44 5.74
C CYS A 142 6.76 -4.72 5.62
N GLY A 143 5.97 -3.66 5.50
CA GLY A 143 4.53 -3.69 5.27
C GLY A 143 4.21 -3.33 3.81
N PHE A 144 3.31 -4.09 3.21
CA PHE A 144 2.91 -4.02 1.81
C PHE A 144 1.38 -4.00 1.68
N LEU A 145 0.88 -3.47 0.57
CA LEU A 145 -0.55 -3.50 0.23
C LEU A 145 -1.09 -4.90 -0.09
N GLY A 146 -0.23 -5.81 -0.53
CA GLY A 146 -0.59 -7.18 -0.90
C GLY A 146 0.62 -7.98 -1.37
N LEU A 147 0.39 -9.22 -1.78
CA LEU A 147 1.45 -10.14 -2.20
C LEU A 147 2.20 -9.66 -3.44
N LEU A 148 1.50 -9.22 -4.48
CA LEU A 148 2.15 -8.71 -5.69
C LEU A 148 3.03 -7.49 -5.40
N HIS A 149 2.58 -6.62 -4.49
CA HIS A 149 3.39 -5.47 -4.10
C HIS A 149 4.69 -5.91 -3.41
N MET A 150 4.63 -6.93 -2.56
CA MET A 150 5.81 -7.53 -1.94
C MET A 150 6.77 -8.12 -2.99
N GLU A 151 6.26 -8.89 -3.96
CA GLU A 151 7.08 -9.49 -5.02
C GLU A 151 7.77 -8.44 -5.89
N ILE A 152 7.05 -7.38 -6.28
CA ILE A 152 7.63 -6.27 -7.06
C ILE A 152 8.75 -5.60 -6.27
N ILE A 153 8.53 -5.29 -4.99
CA ILE A 153 9.56 -4.62 -4.18
C ILE A 153 10.77 -5.54 -3.96
N GLN A 154 10.55 -6.82 -3.67
CA GLN A 154 11.64 -7.79 -3.55
C GLN A 154 12.47 -7.85 -4.83
N GLU A 155 11.82 -8.02 -5.98
CA GLU A 155 12.52 -8.15 -7.25
C GLU A 155 13.24 -6.85 -7.67
N ARG A 156 12.68 -5.68 -7.32
CA ARG A 156 13.38 -4.40 -7.50
C ARG A 156 14.62 -4.29 -6.62
N LEU A 157 14.56 -4.71 -5.35
CA LEU A 157 15.72 -4.73 -4.47
C LEU A 157 16.83 -5.65 -5.01
N GLU A 158 16.46 -6.84 -5.49
CA GLU A 158 17.43 -7.80 -6.05
C GLU A 158 18.03 -7.31 -7.38
N ARG A 159 17.21 -6.72 -8.28
CA ARG A 159 17.68 -6.31 -9.62
C ARG A 159 18.34 -4.93 -9.66
N GLU A 160 17.79 -3.93 -8.96
CA GLU A 160 18.28 -2.54 -9.01
C GLU A 160 19.46 -2.32 -8.06
N TYR A 161 19.46 -3.01 -6.91
CA TYR A 161 20.48 -2.81 -5.86
C TYR A 161 21.41 -4.02 -5.68
N ASN A 162 21.22 -5.10 -6.45
CA ASN A 162 22.04 -6.31 -6.40
C ASN A 162 22.15 -6.93 -4.99
N LEU A 163 21.07 -6.82 -4.21
CA LEU A 163 20.96 -7.38 -2.87
C LEU A 163 20.46 -8.83 -2.96
N THR A 164 21.00 -9.72 -2.13
CA THR A 164 20.44 -11.07 -2.00
C THR A 164 19.65 -11.15 -0.72
N LEU A 165 18.33 -11.38 -0.84
CA LEU A 165 17.40 -11.28 0.29
C LEU A 165 16.76 -12.63 0.61
N ILE A 166 16.53 -12.86 1.89
CA ILE A 166 15.71 -13.93 2.45
C ILE A 166 14.43 -13.28 2.98
N THR A 167 13.29 -13.76 2.49
CA THR A 167 11.98 -13.30 2.94
C THR A 167 11.36 -14.32 3.89
N THR A 168 10.73 -13.84 4.96
CA THR A 168 9.92 -14.70 5.83
C THR A 168 8.54 -14.91 5.24
N ALA A 169 7.82 -15.93 5.71
CA ALA A 169 6.41 -16.09 5.38
C ALA A 169 5.63 -14.78 5.68
N PRO A 170 4.76 -14.35 4.74
CA PRO A 170 3.94 -13.17 4.94
C PRO A 170 2.93 -13.40 6.07
N SER A 171 2.55 -12.32 6.71
CA SER A 171 1.65 -12.32 7.86
C SER A 171 0.73 -11.12 7.83
N VAL A 172 -0.43 -11.26 8.46
CA VAL A 172 -1.46 -10.22 8.51
C VAL A 172 -1.53 -9.60 9.90
N VAL A 173 -2.15 -8.42 9.99
CA VAL A 173 -2.41 -7.77 11.28
C VAL A 173 -3.59 -8.44 11.95
N TYR A 174 -3.38 -8.96 13.16
CA TYR A 174 -4.45 -9.47 14.02
C TYR A 174 -4.87 -8.41 15.02
N GLN A 175 -6.15 -8.37 15.35
CA GLN A 175 -6.67 -7.51 16.40
C GLN A 175 -6.89 -8.34 17.67
N VAL A 176 -6.11 -8.08 18.70
CA VAL A 176 -6.19 -8.77 19.99
C VAL A 176 -6.94 -7.90 20.97
N ASN A 177 -8.11 -8.37 21.40
CA ASN A 177 -8.87 -7.71 22.45
C ASN A 177 -8.39 -8.24 23.81
N CYS A 178 -7.80 -7.38 24.60
CA CYS A 178 -7.33 -7.71 25.94
C CYS A 178 -8.49 -7.76 26.95
N SER A 179 -8.32 -8.52 28.02
CA SER A 179 -9.25 -8.61 29.14
C SER A 179 -9.47 -7.26 29.82
N ASP A 180 -8.47 -6.37 29.74
CA ASP A 180 -8.51 -5.01 30.28
C ASP A 180 -9.29 -4.02 29.40
N GLY A 181 -9.79 -4.46 28.24
CA GLY A 181 -10.55 -3.64 27.28
C GLY A 181 -9.68 -2.91 26.25
N GLU A 182 -8.35 -2.99 26.35
CA GLU A 182 -7.43 -2.49 25.32
C GLU A 182 -7.46 -3.37 24.06
N VAL A 183 -7.39 -2.72 22.91
CA VAL A 183 -7.29 -3.38 21.60
C VAL A 183 -5.87 -3.20 21.09
N VAL A 184 -5.16 -4.32 20.93
CA VAL A 184 -3.77 -4.32 20.45
C VAL A 184 -3.72 -4.89 19.04
N GLN A 185 -3.20 -4.10 18.10
CA GLN A 185 -2.90 -4.59 16.75
C GLN A 185 -1.55 -5.31 16.77
N CYS A 186 -1.58 -6.58 16.40
CA CYS A 186 -0.43 -7.46 16.47
C CYS A 186 -0.10 -7.95 15.06
N SER A 187 0.96 -7.39 14.48
CA SER A 187 1.51 -7.85 13.19
C SER A 187 2.57 -8.95 13.37
N ASN A 188 3.26 -8.98 14.52
CA ASN A 188 4.29 -9.97 14.83
C ASN A 188 3.78 -10.98 15.87
N PRO A 189 3.76 -12.30 15.58
CA PRO A 189 3.37 -13.33 16.55
C PRO A 189 4.15 -13.28 17.88
N SER A 190 5.39 -12.79 17.89
CA SER A 190 6.20 -12.66 19.10
C SER A 190 5.75 -11.52 20.02
N LEU A 191 5.04 -10.52 19.51
CA LEU A 191 4.48 -9.40 20.29
C LEU A 191 3.09 -9.71 20.84
N LEU A 192 2.63 -10.95 20.68
CA LEU A 192 1.28 -11.34 21.03
C LEU A 192 1.13 -11.41 22.57
N PRO A 193 0.13 -10.73 23.16
CA PRO A 193 -0.05 -10.69 24.61
C PRO A 193 -0.20 -12.08 25.24
N GLU A 194 0.21 -12.21 26.51
CA GLU A 194 0.09 -13.47 27.24
C GLU A 194 -1.34 -14.04 27.22
N PRO A 195 -1.51 -15.38 27.16
CA PRO A 195 -2.81 -16.05 27.14
C PRO A 195 -3.82 -15.56 28.17
N VAL A 196 -3.36 -15.21 29.37
CA VAL A 196 -4.22 -14.77 30.49
C VAL A 196 -4.86 -13.40 30.22
N LYS A 197 -4.16 -12.54 29.46
CA LYS A 197 -4.63 -11.19 29.14
C LYS A 197 -5.49 -11.15 27.87
N ARG A 198 -5.62 -12.25 27.13
CA ARG A 198 -6.36 -12.30 25.86
C ARG A 198 -7.82 -12.70 26.09
N LYS A 199 -8.74 -11.86 25.62
CA LYS A 199 -10.18 -12.14 25.63
C LYS A 199 -10.64 -12.76 24.30
N SER A 200 -10.25 -12.13 23.19
CA SER A 200 -10.52 -12.63 21.84
C SER A 200 -9.43 -12.18 20.87
N ILE A 201 -9.27 -12.93 19.78
CA ILE A 201 -8.39 -12.59 18.66
C ILE A 201 -9.27 -12.54 17.43
N GLU A 202 -9.23 -11.42 16.73
CA GLU A 202 -9.94 -11.20 15.49
C GLU A 202 -8.93 -11.21 14.34
N GLU A 203 -9.26 -11.93 13.27
CA GLU A 203 -8.47 -12.00 12.05
C GLU A 203 -9.17 -11.23 10.92
N PRO A 204 -8.43 -10.61 9.99
CA PRO A 204 -9.02 -9.90 8.87
C PRO A 204 -9.64 -10.87 7.87
N TYR A 205 -10.91 -10.66 7.55
CA TYR A 205 -11.64 -11.39 6.51
C TYR A 205 -11.74 -10.56 5.24
N VAL A 206 -11.59 -11.22 4.09
CA VAL A 206 -11.75 -10.61 2.78
C VAL A 206 -12.84 -11.29 1.98
N LYS A 207 -13.58 -10.47 1.23
CA LYS A 207 -14.51 -10.94 0.21
C LYS A 207 -13.76 -11.10 -1.11
N ILE A 208 -13.70 -12.32 -1.61
CA ILE A 208 -13.05 -12.67 -2.87
C ILE A 208 -14.14 -12.92 -3.91
N GLU A 209 -14.10 -12.18 -5.01
CA GLU A 209 -14.88 -12.45 -6.20
C GLU A 209 -13.98 -13.07 -7.27
N MET A 210 -14.27 -14.31 -7.65
CA MET A 210 -13.51 -15.05 -8.65
C MET A 210 -14.34 -15.23 -9.91
N LEU A 211 -13.82 -14.78 -11.05
CA LEU A 211 -14.41 -15.06 -12.36
C LEU A 211 -13.69 -16.25 -12.99
N THR A 212 -14.45 -17.30 -13.29
CA THR A 212 -13.92 -18.58 -13.76
C THR A 212 -14.80 -19.16 -14.86
N PRO A 213 -14.26 -19.96 -15.80
CA PRO A 213 -15.05 -20.86 -16.60
C PRO A 213 -15.78 -21.92 -15.77
N LYS A 214 -16.86 -22.50 -16.30
CA LYS A 214 -17.66 -23.55 -15.63
C LYS A 214 -16.85 -24.78 -15.22
N ASP A 215 -15.86 -25.17 -16.02
CA ASP A 215 -15.14 -26.42 -15.82
C ASP A 215 -14.31 -26.44 -14.52
N TYR A 216 -13.91 -25.25 -14.03
CA TYR A 216 -13.05 -25.12 -12.86
C TYR A 216 -13.82 -24.90 -11.56
N ILE A 217 -15.15 -24.80 -11.58
CA ILE A 217 -15.95 -24.55 -10.37
C ILE A 217 -15.64 -25.59 -9.28
N GLY A 218 -15.61 -26.88 -9.64
CA GLY A 218 -15.36 -27.97 -8.67
C GLY A 218 -14.04 -27.81 -7.91
N PRO A 219 -12.89 -27.78 -8.61
CA PRO A 219 -11.59 -27.54 -7.99
C PRO A 219 -11.52 -26.26 -7.15
N LEU A 220 -12.17 -25.18 -7.61
CA LEU A 220 -12.21 -23.91 -6.88
C LEU A 220 -12.98 -24.01 -5.56
N MET A 221 -14.11 -24.72 -5.55
CA MET A 221 -14.90 -24.91 -4.35
C MET A 221 -14.18 -25.77 -3.32
N GLU A 222 -13.43 -26.78 -3.76
CA GLU A 222 -12.58 -27.61 -2.88
C GLU A 222 -11.44 -26.77 -2.29
N LEU A 223 -10.72 -26.03 -3.12
CA LEU A 223 -9.62 -25.16 -2.67
C LEU A 223 -10.12 -24.10 -1.68
N ALA A 224 -11.24 -23.44 -1.97
CA ALA A 224 -11.83 -22.46 -1.07
C ALA A 224 -12.21 -23.09 0.28
N ARG A 225 -12.73 -24.31 0.29
CA ARG A 225 -13.09 -25.02 1.52
C ARG A 225 -11.87 -25.37 2.37
N ASP A 226 -10.80 -25.86 1.75
CA ASP A 226 -9.55 -26.18 2.45
C ASP A 226 -8.92 -24.94 3.10
N ARG A 227 -9.19 -23.75 2.55
CA ARG A 227 -8.73 -22.44 3.04
C ARG A 227 -9.71 -21.75 3.98
N ARG A 228 -10.65 -22.48 4.59
CA ARG A 228 -11.67 -21.91 5.51
C ARG A 228 -12.56 -20.85 4.84
N GLY A 229 -12.72 -20.92 3.53
CA GLY A 229 -13.57 -20.03 2.75
C GLY A 229 -15.05 -20.37 2.89
N GLU A 230 -15.84 -19.36 3.24
CA GLU A 230 -17.30 -19.45 3.30
C GLU A 230 -17.91 -19.05 1.97
N PHE A 231 -18.65 -19.97 1.36
CA PHE A 231 -19.40 -19.69 0.14
C PHE A 231 -20.53 -18.70 0.42
N LYS A 232 -20.62 -17.62 -0.36
CA LYS A 232 -21.72 -16.65 -0.27
C LYS A 232 -22.66 -16.70 -1.45
N GLU A 233 -22.14 -16.53 -2.66
CA GLU A 233 -22.97 -16.39 -3.86
C GLU A 233 -22.25 -16.90 -5.11
N MET A 234 -23.02 -17.38 -6.08
CA MET A 234 -22.55 -17.77 -7.40
C MET A 234 -23.47 -17.20 -8.47
N LYS A 235 -22.90 -16.53 -9.48
CA LYS A 235 -23.62 -15.91 -10.59
C LYS A 235 -23.07 -16.41 -11.91
N TYR A 236 -23.96 -16.86 -12.79
CA TYR A 236 -23.61 -17.14 -14.19
C TYR A 236 -23.65 -15.83 -14.96
N ILE A 237 -22.50 -15.38 -15.48
CA ILE A 237 -22.40 -14.16 -16.30
C ILE A 237 -22.73 -14.50 -17.75
N THR A 238 -22.20 -15.63 -18.24
CA THR A 238 -22.50 -16.20 -19.55
C THR A 238 -22.64 -17.73 -19.42
N GLU A 239 -22.94 -18.44 -20.52
CA GLU A 239 -23.01 -19.91 -20.49
C GLU A 239 -21.72 -20.56 -20.00
N ASP A 240 -20.57 -19.96 -20.32
CA ASP A 240 -19.24 -20.48 -19.99
C ASP A 240 -18.59 -19.79 -18.80
N ARG A 241 -19.00 -18.58 -18.40
CA ARG A 241 -18.38 -17.81 -17.32
C ARG A 241 -19.26 -17.69 -16.08
N VAL A 242 -18.62 -17.88 -14.94
CA VAL A 242 -19.23 -17.82 -13.62
C VAL A 242 -18.43 -16.88 -12.72
N SER A 243 -19.12 -16.03 -11.98
CA SER A 243 -18.58 -15.32 -10.81
C SER A 243 -18.96 -16.09 -9.55
N ILE A 244 -17.97 -16.39 -8.70
CA ILE A 244 -18.17 -17.02 -7.40
C ILE A 244 -17.61 -16.11 -6.32
N ILE A 245 -18.41 -15.87 -5.28
CA ILE A 245 -18.11 -14.99 -4.18
C ILE A 245 -17.91 -15.83 -2.91
N TYR A 246 -16.73 -15.66 -2.31
CA TYR A 246 -16.34 -16.28 -1.05
C TYR A 246 -15.90 -15.23 -0.02
N GLU A 247 -16.08 -15.53 1.26
CA GLU A 247 -15.40 -14.83 2.34
C GLU A 247 -14.35 -15.74 2.95
N THR A 248 -13.10 -15.30 2.96
CA THR A 248 -11.96 -16.09 3.41
C THR A 248 -11.06 -15.24 4.31
N PRO A 249 -10.42 -15.81 5.35
CA PRO A 249 -9.38 -15.11 6.11
C PRO A 249 -8.23 -14.66 5.21
N LEU A 250 -7.79 -13.41 5.35
CA LEU A 250 -6.67 -12.85 4.56
C LEU A 250 -5.37 -13.62 4.80
N ALA A 251 -5.18 -14.20 5.99
CA ALA A 251 -4.01 -15.01 6.32
C ALA A 251 -3.84 -16.20 5.36
N GLU A 252 -4.93 -16.88 5.00
CA GLU A 252 -4.90 -18.02 4.07
C GLU A 252 -4.57 -17.57 2.65
N VAL A 253 -5.03 -16.37 2.25
CA VAL A 253 -4.76 -15.77 0.95
C VAL A 253 -3.31 -15.29 0.85
N ALA A 254 -2.73 -14.79 1.94
CA ALA A 254 -1.36 -14.28 1.97
C ALA A 254 -0.32 -15.42 1.96
N ILE A 255 -0.60 -16.51 2.67
CA ILE A 255 0.36 -17.62 2.84
C ILE A 255 0.41 -18.52 1.61
N TYR A 256 -0.72 -18.70 0.95
CA TYR A 256 -0.81 -19.53 -0.24
C TYR A 256 -0.98 -18.61 -1.43
N ASP A 257 -0.10 -18.78 -2.42
CA ASP A 257 -0.26 -18.23 -3.76
C ASP A 257 -1.43 -18.94 -4.46
N THR A 258 -2.59 -18.81 -3.84
CA THR A 258 -3.88 -19.32 -4.29
C THR A 258 -4.10 -18.73 -5.67
N VAL A 259 -3.74 -17.46 -5.89
CA VAL A 259 -3.90 -16.77 -7.17
C VAL A 259 -3.05 -17.41 -8.28
N ALA A 260 -1.77 -17.74 -8.09
CA ALA A 260 -1.01 -18.41 -9.15
C ALA A 260 -1.43 -19.87 -9.37
N GLN A 261 -1.81 -20.60 -8.31
CA GLN A 261 -2.38 -21.95 -8.48
C GLN A 261 -3.71 -21.89 -9.26
N LEU A 262 -4.54 -20.90 -8.96
CA LEU A 262 -5.79 -20.62 -9.67
C LEU A 262 -5.54 -20.19 -11.12
N LEU A 263 -4.55 -19.33 -11.37
CA LEU A 263 -4.18 -18.87 -12.72
C LEU A 263 -3.53 -19.97 -13.55
N SER A 264 -2.75 -20.87 -12.94
CA SER A 264 -2.17 -22.03 -13.63
C SER A 264 -3.22 -23.04 -14.09
N ALA A 265 -4.44 -22.96 -13.54
CA ALA A 265 -5.56 -23.74 -13.99
C ALA A 265 -6.23 -23.15 -15.25
N PHE A 266 -6.04 -21.86 -15.58
CA PHE A 266 -6.68 -21.19 -16.72
C PHE A 266 -5.82 -21.11 -17.98
#